data_AF-A0A2X0K9K4-F1
#
_entry.id   AF-A0A2X0K9K4-F1
#
_cell.length_a   1.000
_cell.length_b   1.000
_cell.length_c   1.000
_cell.angle_alpha   90.00
_cell.angle_beta   90.00
_cell.angle_gamma   90.00
#
_symmetry.space_group_name_H-M   'P 1'
#
loop_
_entity.id
_entity.type
_entity.pdbx_description
1 polymer ?
#
loop_
_entity_poly.entity_id
_entity_poly.type
_entity_poly.pdbx_seq_one_letter_code
_entity_poly.pdbx_strand_id
1 'polypeptide(L)'
;MQQPILNLSSWSVEDVEAHMAGLSRGQELERVRVVAQTRVYRSTEPREVRLRWARLALAANERFHDNTPWAQARMCHQEFSLRSWVIEHLGPDADPDWNPQALATDTLAALPLDPHLAGSLARGWRELPIEQIGTLRRCKNLTAHVDRLMLHLPPGLIRDQLEAWASVRENLP
;
A
#
# COMPACT_ATOMS: atom_id res chain seq x y z
N MET A 1 -6.08 35.35 5.42
CA MET A 1 -6.22 34.63 6.70
C MET A 1 -5.57 33.26 6.55
N GLN A 2 -4.45 33.01 7.22
CA GLN A 2 -3.88 31.65 7.31
C GLN A 2 -4.75 30.86 8.28
N GLN A 3 -5.34 29.75 7.83
CA GLN A 3 -5.99 28.80 8.73
C GLN A 3 -4.93 28.26 9.72
N PRO A 4 -5.27 28.10 11.02
CA PRO A 4 -4.37 27.46 11.96
C PRO A 4 -4.03 26.06 11.45
N ILE A 5 -2.74 25.72 11.42
CA ILE A 5 -2.29 24.38 11.05
C ILE A 5 -2.84 23.42 12.13
N LEU A 6 -3.90 22.68 11.78
CA LEU A 6 -4.49 21.68 12.67
C LEU A 6 -3.45 20.61 12.99
N ASN A 7 -3.10 20.47 14.27
CA ASN A 7 -2.18 19.43 14.72
C ASN A 7 -2.91 18.10 14.93
N LEU A 8 -3.28 17.46 13.81
CA LEU A 8 -3.97 16.16 13.79
C LEU A 8 -3.24 15.05 14.56
N SER A 9 -1.91 15.17 14.74
CA SER A 9 -1.13 14.16 15.46
C SER A 9 -1.47 14.03 16.95
N SER A 10 -2.08 15.06 17.53
CA SER A 10 -2.52 15.08 18.93
C SER A 10 -3.94 14.57 19.14
N TRP A 11 -4.69 14.35 18.06
CA TRP A 11 -6.11 14.02 18.12
C TRP A 11 -6.34 12.53 18.38
N SER A 12 -7.52 12.23 18.93
CA SER A 12 -8.04 10.86 19.05
C SER A 12 -8.41 10.28 17.68
N VAL A 13 -8.64 8.98 17.60
CA VAL A 13 -9.05 8.36 16.32
C VAL A 13 -10.45 8.83 15.93
N GLU A 14 -11.34 9.02 16.90
CA GLU A 14 -12.70 9.54 16.73
C GLU A 14 -12.70 10.95 16.14
N ASP A 15 -11.84 11.84 16.64
CA ASP A 15 -11.78 13.22 16.18
C ASP A 15 -11.30 13.30 14.73
N VAL A 16 -10.31 12.47 14.35
CA VAL A 16 -9.81 12.45 12.96
C VAL A 16 -10.80 11.76 12.03
N GLU A 17 -11.50 10.71 12.47
CA GLU A 17 -12.60 10.10 11.72
C GLU A 17 -13.72 11.12 11.42
N ALA A 18 -14.16 11.87 12.45
CA ALA A 18 -15.17 12.92 12.31
C ALA A 18 -14.70 14.05 11.39
N HIS A 19 -13.43 14.45 11.49
CA HIS A 19 -12.84 15.44 10.60
C HIS A 19 -12.80 14.95 9.14
N MET A 20 -12.37 13.70 8.91
CA MET A 20 -12.27 13.13 7.55
C MET A 20 -13.62 13.02 6.87
N ALA A 21 -14.72 12.84 7.61
CA ALA A 21 -16.07 12.79 7.05
C ALA A 21 -16.46 14.08 6.30
N GLY A 22 -15.93 15.23 6.71
CA GLY A 22 -16.17 16.52 6.06
C GLY A 22 -15.21 16.85 4.89
N LEU A 23 -14.17 16.04 4.68
CA LEU A 23 -13.14 16.34 3.68
C LEU A 23 -13.56 15.87 2.29
N SER A 24 -13.53 16.79 1.32
CA SER A 24 -13.98 16.50 -0.03
C SER A 24 -12.84 15.99 -0.92
N ARG A 25 -11.66 16.65 -1.00
CA ARG A 25 -10.43 16.21 -1.71
C ARG A 25 -9.20 17.01 -1.26
N GLY A 26 -7.99 16.49 -1.51
CA GLY A 26 -6.76 17.29 -1.56
C GLY A 26 -5.72 16.99 -0.47
N GLN A 27 -4.88 18.00 -0.19
CA GLN A 27 -3.72 17.90 0.72
C GLN A 27 -4.08 17.49 2.16
N GLU A 28 -5.31 17.76 2.59
CA GLU A 28 -5.78 17.38 3.93
C GLU A 28 -5.97 15.86 4.06
N LEU A 29 -6.43 15.18 3.01
CA LEU A 29 -6.51 13.71 3.00
C LEU A 29 -5.12 13.08 3.13
N GLU A 30 -4.11 13.63 2.45
CA GLU A 30 -2.73 13.16 2.60
C GLU A 30 -2.21 13.36 4.03
N ARG A 31 -2.56 14.47 4.70
CA ARG A 31 -2.22 14.68 6.11
C ARG A 31 -2.89 13.65 7.02
N VAL A 32 -4.19 13.41 6.84
CA VAL A 32 -4.93 12.37 7.58
C VAL A 32 -4.27 11.01 7.36
N ARG A 33 -3.99 10.64 6.10
CA ARG A 33 -3.32 9.39 5.73
C ARG A 33 -1.98 9.22 6.46
N VAL A 34 -1.12 10.25 6.42
CA VAL A 34 0.21 10.22 7.07
C VAL A 34 0.09 10.08 8.59
N VAL A 35 -0.79 10.86 9.22
CA VAL A 35 -1.00 10.81 10.68
C VAL A 35 -1.54 9.45 11.09
N ALA A 36 -2.57 8.98 10.41
CA ALA A 36 -3.20 7.70 10.68
C ALA A 36 -2.20 6.55 10.51
N GLN A 37 -1.45 6.50 9.41
CA GLN A 37 -0.39 5.51 9.19
C GLN A 37 0.69 5.57 10.29
N THR A 38 1.09 6.77 10.72
CA THR A 38 2.07 6.93 11.81
C THR A 38 1.53 6.39 13.13
N ARG A 39 0.25 6.60 13.43
CA ARG A 39 -0.42 6.04 14.61
C ARG A 39 -0.49 4.51 14.53
N VAL A 40 -0.75 3.94 13.35
CA VAL A 40 -0.68 2.47 13.17
C VAL A 40 0.71 1.96 13.56
N TYR A 41 1.78 2.57 13.06
CA TYR A 41 3.14 2.04 13.24
C TYR A 41 3.73 2.28 14.63
N ARG A 42 3.48 3.44 15.24
CA ARG A 42 4.20 3.89 16.43
C ARG A 42 3.41 3.87 17.72
N SER A 43 2.10 3.66 17.64
CA SER A 43 1.25 3.70 18.82
C SER A 43 1.37 2.44 19.67
N THR A 44 1.28 2.60 20.99
CA THR A 44 1.14 1.53 21.98
C THR A 44 -0.33 1.21 22.30
N GLU A 45 -1.25 1.84 21.57
CA GLU A 45 -2.70 1.64 21.74
C GLU A 45 -3.12 0.18 21.47
N PRO A 46 -4.27 -0.26 22.00
CA PRO A 46 -4.82 -1.58 21.73
C PRO A 46 -4.98 -1.87 20.23
N ARG A 47 -4.91 -3.16 19.87
CA ARG A 47 -5.02 -3.65 18.48
C ARG A 47 -6.20 -3.00 17.73
N GLU A 48 -7.38 -3.00 18.34
CA GLU A 48 -8.62 -2.49 17.73
C GLU A 48 -8.53 -1.00 17.35
N VAL A 49 -7.92 -0.19 18.23
CA VAL A 49 -7.69 1.24 17.96
C VAL A 49 -6.71 1.43 16.81
N ARG A 50 -5.64 0.62 16.77
CA ARG A 50 -4.66 0.65 15.67
C ARG A 50 -5.28 0.21 14.35
N LEU A 51 -6.19 -0.75 14.35
CA LEU A 51 -6.95 -1.13 13.14
C LEU A 51 -7.86 0.00 12.65
N ARG A 52 -8.49 0.76 13.55
CA ARG A 52 -9.26 1.96 13.15
C ARG A 52 -8.38 3.00 12.48
N TRP A 53 -7.20 3.28 13.05
CA TRP A 53 -6.21 4.14 12.38
C TRP A 53 -5.79 3.59 11.00
N ALA A 54 -5.65 2.27 10.85
CA ALA A 54 -5.31 1.67 9.56
C ALA A 54 -6.43 1.86 8.53
N ARG A 55 -7.70 1.60 8.90
CA ARG A 55 -8.86 1.85 8.03
C ARG A 55 -8.95 3.32 7.64
N LEU A 56 -8.68 4.23 8.56
CA LEU A 56 -8.68 5.67 8.28
C LEU A 56 -7.60 6.05 7.26
N ALA A 57 -6.40 5.48 7.38
CA ALA A 57 -5.34 5.70 6.40
C ALA A 57 -5.71 5.13 5.01
N LEU A 58 -6.32 3.95 4.94
CA LEU A 58 -6.80 3.36 3.68
C LEU A 58 -7.88 4.22 3.03
N ALA A 59 -8.91 4.62 3.78
CA ALA A 59 -9.98 5.46 3.28
C ALA A 59 -9.50 6.85 2.82
N ALA A 60 -8.51 7.43 3.51
CA ALA A 60 -7.89 8.68 3.07
C ALA A 60 -7.08 8.51 1.78
N ASN A 61 -6.40 7.37 1.61
CA ASN A 61 -5.66 7.03 0.40
C ASN A 61 -6.60 6.83 -0.79
N GLU A 62 -7.70 6.08 -0.62
CA GLU A 62 -8.68 5.77 -1.67
C GLU A 62 -9.36 7.04 -2.24
N ARG A 63 -9.65 8.02 -1.38
CA ARG A 63 -10.26 9.30 -1.78
C ARG A 63 -9.31 10.22 -2.56
N PHE A 64 -8.04 9.85 -2.68
CA PHE A 64 -7.11 10.55 -3.55
C PHE A 64 -7.41 10.21 -5.01
N HIS A 65 -8.02 11.14 -5.75
CA HIS A 65 -8.36 10.93 -7.15
C HIS A 65 -7.31 11.54 -8.09
N ASP A 66 -6.43 10.69 -8.62
CA ASP A 66 -5.57 10.99 -9.77
C ASP A 66 -5.46 9.71 -10.62
N ASN A 67 -5.79 9.81 -11.91
CA ASN A 67 -5.90 8.67 -12.83
C ASN A 67 -4.60 8.38 -13.58
N THR A 68 -3.50 9.07 -13.28
CA THR A 68 -2.22 8.75 -13.90
C THR A 68 -1.70 7.38 -13.40
N PRO A 69 -1.02 6.59 -14.24
CA PRO A 69 -0.47 5.30 -13.83
C PRO A 69 0.48 5.40 -12.62
N TRP A 70 1.18 6.53 -12.48
CA TRP A 70 2.07 6.79 -11.35
C TRP A 70 1.31 7.07 -10.05
N ALA A 71 0.24 7.86 -10.10
CA ALA A 71 -0.59 8.11 -8.92
C ALA A 71 -1.26 6.81 -8.44
N GLN A 72 -1.81 6.03 -9.38
CA GLN A 72 -2.44 4.74 -9.07
C GLN A 72 -1.44 3.76 -8.45
N ALA A 73 -0.24 3.62 -9.04
CA ALA A 73 0.79 2.74 -8.48
C ALA A 73 1.29 3.21 -7.11
N ARG A 74 1.37 4.53 -6.88
CA ARG A 74 1.70 5.09 -5.55
C ARG A 74 0.63 4.73 -4.54
N MET A 75 -0.65 4.93 -4.87
CA MET A 75 -1.77 4.63 -3.99
C MET A 75 -1.78 3.14 -3.61
N CYS A 76 -1.67 2.26 -4.60
CA CYS A 76 -1.60 0.81 -4.38
C CYS A 76 -0.39 0.43 -3.52
N HIS A 77 0.81 0.96 -3.82
CA HIS A 77 2.01 0.69 -3.02
C HIS A 77 1.83 1.13 -1.55
N GLN A 78 1.21 2.28 -1.29
CA GLN A 78 0.96 2.78 0.06
C GLN A 78 -0.04 1.89 0.81
N GLU A 79 -1.12 1.51 0.15
CA GLU A 79 -2.12 0.59 0.67
C GLU A 79 -1.49 -0.77 0.99
N PHE A 80 -0.82 -1.40 0.03
CA PHE A 80 -0.26 -2.74 0.19
C PHE A 80 0.81 -2.78 1.29
N SER A 81 1.65 -1.75 1.37
CA SER A 81 2.63 -1.62 2.45
C SER A 81 1.96 -1.51 3.82
N LEU A 82 0.86 -0.76 3.93
CA LEU A 82 0.12 -0.64 5.18
C LEU A 82 -0.57 -1.94 5.56
N ARG A 83 -1.31 -2.57 4.63
CA ARG A 83 -2.02 -3.84 4.86
C ARG A 83 -1.04 -4.95 5.23
N SER A 84 0.09 -5.08 4.52
CA SER A 84 1.15 -6.04 4.86
C SER A 84 1.72 -5.79 6.25
N TRP A 85 1.99 -4.53 6.61
CA TRP A 85 2.48 -4.20 7.94
C TRP A 85 1.47 -4.59 9.04
N VAL A 86 0.18 -4.30 8.82
CA VAL A 86 -0.90 -4.66 9.76
C VAL A 86 -1.00 -6.18 9.92
N ILE A 87 -0.99 -6.93 8.82
CA ILE A 87 -1.02 -8.40 8.84
C ILE A 87 0.15 -8.95 9.65
N GLU A 88 1.36 -8.46 9.41
CA GLU A 88 2.58 -8.93 10.06
C GLU A 88 2.61 -8.61 11.56
N HIS A 89 2.20 -7.40 11.96
CA HIS A 89 2.41 -6.90 13.32
C HIS A 89 1.18 -6.98 14.22
N LEU A 90 -0.02 -6.91 13.64
CA LEU A 90 -1.30 -6.98 14.36
C LEU A 90 -2.04 -8.29 14.11
N GLY A 91 -1.54 -9.12 13.19
CA GLY A 91 -2.12 -10.40 12.82
C GLY A 91 -3.24 -10.28 11.78
N PRO A 92 -3.44 -11.31 10.95
CA PRO A 92 -4.52 -11.35 9.96
C PRO A 92 -5.90 -11.35 10.62
N ASP A 93 -6.91 -10.92 9.86
CA ASP A 93 -8.31 -10.86 10.29
C ASP A 93 -9.25 -11.38 9.19
N ALA A 94 -10.54 -11.54 9.52
CA ALA A 94 -11.59 -11.88 8.57
C ALA A 94 -11.96 -10.70 7.65
N ASP A 95 -11.67 -9.47 8.10
CA ASP A 95 -11.79 -8.26 7.28
C ASP A 95 -10.87 -8.35 6.04
N PRO A 96 -11.37 -8.17 4.81
CA PRO A 96 -10.57 -8.24 3.58
C PRO A 96 -9.35 -7.32 3.57
N ASP A 97 -9.40 -6.18 4.27
CA ASP A 97 -8.26 -5.27 4.36
C ASP A 97 -7.06 -5.94 5.05
N TRP A 98 -7.33 -6.84 6.00
CA TRP A 98 -6.33 -7.54 6.83
C TRP A 98 -6.21 -9.03 6.49
N ASN A 99 -6.76 -9.43 5.34
CA ASN A 99 -6.68 -10.80 4.86
C ASN A 99 -5.46 -10.97 3.93
N PRO A 100 -4.50 -11.88 4.23
CA PRO A 100 -3.31 -12.09 3.40
C PRO A 100 -3.62 -12.49 1.97
N GLN A 101 -4.64 -13.32 1.75
CA GLN A 101 -5.00 -13.81 0.42
C GLN A 101 -5.69 -12.73 -0.42
N ALA A 102 -6.49 -11.87 0.22
CA ALA A 102 -7.06 -10.69 -0.44
C ALA A 102 -5.94 -9.74 -0.89
N LEU A 103 -5.02 -9.38 0.02
CA LEU A 103 -3.89 -8.52 -0.33
C LEU A 103 -3.02 -9.11 -1.45
N ALA A 104 -2.78 -10.43 -1.44
CA ALA A 104 -2.03 -11.10 -2.49
C ALA A 104 -2.73 -11.00 -3.85
N THR A 105 -4.05 -11.20 -3.86
CA THR A 105 -4.88 -11.08 -5.07
C THR A 105 -4.85 -9.65 -5.61
N ASP A 106 -5.04 -8.66 -4.73
CA ASP A 106 -5.01 -7.23 -5.10
C ASP A 106 -3.63 -6.82 -5.64
N THR A 107 -2.56 -7.34 -5.02
CA THR A 107 -1.18 -7.12 -5.46
C THR A 107 -0.97 -7.62 -6.89
N LEU A 108 -1.39 -8.85 -7.18
CA LEU A 108 -1.26 -9.45 -8.50
C LEU A 108 -2.11 -8.71 -9.55
N ALA A 109 -3.32 -8.29 -9.19
CA ALA A 109 -4.22 -7.55 -10.07
C ALA A 109 -3.69 -6.15 -10.43
N ALA A 110 -2.92 -5.52 -9.53
CA ALA A 110 -2.34 -4.19 -9.76
C ALA A 110 -1.11 -4.21 -10.68
N LEU A 111 -0.53 -5.38 -10.97
CA LEU A 111 0.71 -5.47 -11.72
C LEU A 111 0.47 -5.34 -13.23
N PRO A 112 1.15 -4.40 -13.90
CA PRO A 112 0.92 -4.13 -15.33
C PRO A 112 1.60 -5.13 -16.28
N LEU A 113 2.39 -6.07 -15.75
CA LEU A 113 3.14 -7.07 -16.51
C LEU A 113 2.98 -8.43 -15.83
N ASP A 114 3.39 -9.50 -16.51
CA ASP A 114 3.68 -10.79 -15.87
C ASP A 114 5.15 -10.84 -15.41
N PRO A 115 5.48 -11.66 -14.38
CA PRO A 115 6.85 -11.78 -13.89
C PRO A 115 7.85 -12.22 -14.97
N HIS A 116 7.50 -13.12 -15.89
CA HIS A 116 8.42 -13.56 -16.94
C HIS A 116 8.80 -12.42 -17.91
N LEU A 117 7.81 -11.66 -18.35
CA LEU A 117 8.01 -10.49 -19.20
C LEU A 117 8.80 -9.39 -18.47
N ALA A 118 8.45 -9.11 -17.22
CA ALA A 118 9.17 -8.13 -16.39
C ALA A 118 10.64 -8.52 -16.23
N GLY A 119 10.92 -9.80 -15.95
CA GLY A 119 12.29 -10.32 -15.84
C GLY A 119 13.06 -10.28 -17.16
N SER A 120 12.38 -10.48 -18.29
CA SER A 120 12.99 -10.35 -19.61
C SER A 120 13.43 -8.91 -19.91
N LEU A 121 12.56 -7.95 -19.65
CA LEU A 121 12.84 -6.52 -19.82
C LEU A 121 13.92 -6.03 -18.84
N ALA A 122 13.93 -6.56 -17.61
CA ALA A 122 14.86 -6.17 -16.57
C ALA A 122 16.34 -6.40 -16.96
N ARG A 123 16.66 -7.46 -17.71
CA ARG A 123 18.04 -7.78 -18.11
C ARG A 123 18.73 -6.67 -18.90
N GLY A 124 17.97 -5.91 -19.69
CA GLY A 124 18.46 -4.83 -20.55
C GLY A 124 17.88 -3.47 -20.21
N TRP A 125 17.39 -3.25 -18.98
CA TRP A 125 16.52 -2.11 -18.67
C TRP A 125 17.10 -0.73 -19.01
N ARG A 126 18.43 -0.57 -18.99
CA ARG A 126 19.12 0.70 -19.28
C ARG A 126 18.96 1.15 -20.74
N GLU A 127 18.68 0.22 -21.64
CA GLU A 127 18.49 0.48 -23.07
C GLU A 127 17.02 0.70 -23.43
N LEU A 128 16.10 0.49 -22.49
CA LEU A 128 14.68 0.62 -22.73
C LEU A 128 14.23 2.08 -22.78
N PRO A 129 13.12 2.38 -23.48
CA PRO A 129 12.46 3.67 -23.38
C PRO A 129 12.07 3.99 -21.93
N ILE A 130 12.11 5.28 -21.58
CA ILE A 130 11.84 5.75 -20.20
C ILE A 130 10.49 5.26 -19.64
N GLU A 131 9.47 5.14 -20.48
CA GLU A 131 8.16 4.63 -20.08
C GLU A 131 8.20 3.17 -19.63
N GLN A 132 8.99 2.33 -20.30
CA GLN A 132 9.16 0.92 -19.93
C GLN A 132 9.98 0.78 -18.64
N ILE A 133 11.03 1.61 -18.46
CA ILE A 133 11.75 1.71 -17.19
C ILE A 133 10.79 2.11 -16.06
N GLY A 134 9.90 3.08 -16.34
CA GLY A 134 8.85 3.50 -15.42
C GLY A 134 7.93 2.35 -15.04
N THR A 135 7.49 1.55 -16.00
CA THR A 135 6.68 0.35 -15.75
C THR A 135 7.39 -0.64 -14.84
N LEU A 136 8.68 -0.94 -15.08
CA LEU A 136 9.44 -1.85 -14.23
C LEU A 136 9.61 -1.32 -12.80
N ARG A 137 9.85 -0.02 -12.64
CA ARG A 137 9.90 0.64 -11.31
C ARG A 137 8.56 0.55 -10.58
N ARG A 138 7.44 0.72 -11.29
CA ARG A 138 6.10 0.53 -10.71
C ARG A 138 5.91 -0.91 -10.24
N CYS A 139 6.28 -1.92 -11.03
CA CYS A 139 6.24 -3.31 -10.59
C CYS A 139 7.09 -3.56 -9.33
N LYS A 140 8.31 -3.01 -9.27
CA LYS A 140 9.21 -3.16 -8.11
C LYS A 140 8.63 -2.57 -6.82
N ASN A 141 7.96 -1.43 -6.93
CA ASN A 141 7.29 -0.80 -5.81
C ASN A 141 6.04 -1.59 -5.38
N LEU A 142 5.20 -2.00 -6.34
CA LEU A 142 3.98 -2.77 -6.07
C LEU A 142 4.26 -4.14 -5.44
N THR A 143 5.47 -4.67 -5.61
CA THR A 143 5.89 -5.97 -5.04
C THR A 143 6.77 -5.83 -3.79
N ALA A 144 6.94 -4.62 -3.26
CA ALA A 144 7.87 -4.37 -2.15
C ALA A 144 7.54 -5.10 -0.83
N HIS A 145 6.27 -5.48 -0.63
CA HIS A 145 5.78 -6.16 0.57
C HIS A 145 5.71 -7.69 0.44
N VAL A 146 5.97 -8.24 -0.75
CA VAL A 146 5.65 -9.64 -1.07
C VAL A 146 6.37 -10.64 -0.16
N ASP A 147 7.64 -10.43 0.17
CA ASP A 147 8.40 -11.33 1.04
C ASP A 147 7.76 -11.50 2.42
N ARG A 148 7.26 -10.42 3.00
CA ARG A 148 6.56 -10.44 4.30
C ARG A 148 5.19 -11.11 4.17
N LEU A 149 4.46 -10.79 3.10
CA LEU A 149 3.14 -11.35 2.86
C LEU A 149 3.17 -12.88 2.69
N MET A 150 4.19 -13.40 2.01
CA MET A 150 4.34 -14.85 1.78
C MET A 150 4.42 -15.68 3.07
N LEU A 151 4.89 -15.10 4.18
CA LEU A 151 4.93 -15.77 5.49
C LEU A 151 3.53 -16.09 6.04
N HIS A 152 2.50 -15.40 5.55
CA HIS A 152 1.11 -15.54 5.99
C HIS A 152 0.23 -16.28 4.97
N LEU A 153 0.82 -16.77 3.87
CA LEU A 153 0.09 -17.46 2.82
C LEU A 153 0.30 -18.97 2.87
N PRO A 154 -0.78 -19.78 2.74
CA PRO A 154 -0.62 -21.21 2.53
C PRO A 154 0.05 -21.49 1.17
N PRO A 155 0.65 -22.67 0.98
CA PRO A 155 1.08 -23.13 -0.35
C PRO A 155 -0.08 -23.11 -1.36
N GLY A 156 0.22 -22.75 -2.60
CA GLY A 156 -0.76 -22.74 -3.70
C GLY A 156 -0.46 -21.67 -4.76
N LEU A 157 -1.28 -21.66 -5.82
CA LEU A 157 -1.05 -20.88 -7.04
C LEU A 157 -0.73 -19.39 -6.79
N ILE A 158 -1.48 -18.72 -5.91
CA ILE A 158 -1.26 -17.31 -5.58
C ILE A 158 0.13 -17.09 -4.97
N ARG A 159 0.54 -17.99 -4.07
CA ARG A 159 1.86 -17.93 -3.45
C ARG A 159 2.95 -18.20 -4.48
N ASP A 160 2.79 -19.19 -5.35
CA ASP A 160 3.74 -19.50 -6.41
C ASP A 160 3.94 -18.30 -7.37
N GLN A 161 2.87 -17.60 -7.69
CA GLN A 161 2.92 -16.37 -8.50
C GLN A 161 3.66 -15.24 -7.78
N LEU A 162 3.45 -15.08 -6.47
CA LEU A 162 4.18 -14.11 -5.67
C LEU A 162 5.67 -14.47 -5.51
N GLU A 163 6.00 -15.75 -5.41
CA GLU A 163 7.39 -16.23 -5.38
C GLU A 163 8.12 -15.92 -6.70
N ALA A 164 7.44 -16.10 -7.84
CA ALA A 164 7.98 -15.70 -9.14
C ALA A 164 8.25 -14.18 -9.21
N TRP A 165 7.34 -13.37 -8.65
CA TRP A 165 7.53 -11.93 -8.55
C TRP A 165 8.68 -11.54 -7.63
N ALA A 166 8.79 -12.16 -6.45
CA ALA A 166 9.88 -11.91 -5.52
C ALA A 166 11.25 -12.17 -6.18
N SER A 167 11.37 -13.27 -6.94
CA SER A 167 12.59 -13.60 -7.68
C SER A 167 12.94 -12.57 -8.77
N VAL A 168 11.95 -12.08 -9.51
CA VAL A 168 12.17 -11.07 -10.56
C VAL A 168 12.49 -9.69 -9.98
N ARG A 169 11.88 -9.35 -8.84
CA ARG A 169 11.94 -8.02 -8.21
C ARG A 169 13.37 -7.55 -7.95
N GLU A 170 14.25 -8.46 -7.54
CA GLU A 170 15.66 -8.14 -7.25
C GLU A 170 16.40 -7.54 -8.45
N ASN A 171 15.97 -7.89 -9.66
CA ASN A 171 16.59 -7.47 -10.92
C ASN A 171 15.92 -6.24 -11.54
N LEU A 172 14.77 -5.81 -11.01
CA LEU A 172 14.07 -4.61 -11.49
C LEU A 172 14.87 -3.33 -11.14
N PRO A 173 14.82 -2.28 -11.99
CA PRO A 173 15.42 -0.97 -11.69
C PRO A 173 14.85 -0.32 -10.43
#